data_AF-W1XGP3-F1
#
_entry.id   AF-W1XGP3-F1
#
_cell.length_a   1.000
_cell.length_b   1.000
_cell.length_c   1.000
_cell.angle_alpha   90.00
_cell.angle_beta   90.00
_cell.angle_gamma   90.00
#
_symmetry.space_group_name_H-M   'P 1'
#
loop_
_entity.id
_entity.type
_entity.pdbx_description
1 polymer ?
#
loop_
_entity_poly.entity_id
_entity_poly.type
_entity_poly.pdbx_seq_one_letter_code
_entity_poly.pdbx_strand_id
1 'polypeptide(L)'
;EKKAIKSGASKAYIVDAKEEFVKDYVWPTVKAGAIYEGKYLLGTSFARPLIGKILVDIAKKEGADAIAHGATGKGNDQVRFELTIKALAPNMKIIAPWREWDLKSRTDCMEYAAKHDIPVVATKS
;
A
#
# COMPACT_ATOMS: atom_id res chain seq x y z
N GLU A 1 0.42 -7.87 -12.40
CA GLU A 1 0.72 -9.31 -12.21
C GLU A 1 2.07 -9.73 -12.79
N LYS A 2 2.24 -9.84 -14.12
CA LYS A 2 3.49 -10.34 -14.75
C LYS A 2 4.79 -9.71 -14.21
N LYS A 3 4.81 -8.40 -13.98
CA LYS A 3 5.97 -7.69 -13.41
C LYS A 3 6.30 -8.20 -12.00
N ALA A 4 5.30 -8.40 -11.13
CA ALA A 4 5.53 -8.87 -9.76
C ALA A 4 6.16 -10.27 -9.73
N ILE A 5 5.63 -11.19 -10.54
CA ILE A 5 6.19 -12.54 -10.68
C ILE A 5 7.62 -12.50 -11.23
N LYS A 6 7.87 -11.72 -12.29
CA LYS A 6 9.22 -11.53 -12.85
C LYS A 6 10.21 -10.89 -11.86
N SER A 7 9.72 -10.16 -10.87
CA SER A 7 10.53 -9.56 -9.80
C SER A 7 10.66 -10.47 -8.56
N GLY A 8 10.19 -11.72 -8.62
CA GLY A 8 10.39 -12.74 -7.57
C GLY A 8 9.19 -13.04 -6.67
N ALA A 9 8.00 -12.48 -6.94
CA ALA A 9 6.81 -12.83 -6.17
C ALA A 9 6.33 -14.27 -6.46
N SER A 10 6.02 -15.04 -5.43
CA SER A 10 5.46 -16.40 -5.56
C SER A 10 4.00 -16.39 -6.05
N LYS A 11 3.23 -15.36 -5.71
CA LYS A 11 1.86 -15.10 -6.17
C LYS A 11 1.63 -13.60 -6.36
N ALA A 12 0.68 -13.25 -7.21
CA ALA A 12 0.26 -11.87 -7.41
C ALA A 12 -1.27 -11.79 -7.51
N TYR A 13 -1.86 -10.89 -6.72
CA TYR A 13 -3.31 -10.69 -6.65
C TYR A 13 -3.68 -9.37 -7.33
N ILE A 14 -4.66 -9.41 -8.24
CA ILE A 14 -5.31 -8.22 -8.81
C ILE A 14 -6.75 -8.23 -8.32
N VAL A 15 -7.09 -7.25 -7.48
CA VAL A 15 -8.41 -7.14 -6.87
C VAL A 15 -9.15 -5.97 -7.51
N ASP A 16 -10.29 -6.24 -8.14
CA ASP A 16 -11.22 -5.18 -8.55
C ASP A 16 -12.09 -4.80 -7.35
N ALA A 17 -11.77 -3.65 -6.75
CA ALA A 17 -12.49 -3.11 -5.61
C ALA A 17 -13.25 -1.82 -5.94
N LYS A 18 -13.51 -1.53 -7.24
CA LYS A 18 -14.14 -0.25 -7.63
C LYS A 18 -15.53 -0.09 -7.03
N GLU A 19 -16.34 -1.15 -7.03
CA GLU A 19 -17.71 -1.09 -6.51
C GLU A 19 -17.72 -0.92 -4.99
N GLU A 20 -16.94 -1.74 -4.26
CA GLU A 20 -16.76 -1.62 -2.80
C GLU A 20 -16.23 -0.23 -2.44
N PHE A 21 -15.25 0.29 -3.19
CA PHE A 21 -14.71 1.62 -2.98
C PHE A 21 -15.77 2.72 -3.12
N VAL A 22 -16.58 2.68 -4.17
CA VAL A 22 -17.63 3.67 -4.37
C VAL A 22 -18.69 3.56 -3.28
N LYS A 23 -19.20 2.34 -3.06
CA LYS A 23 -20.33 2.09 -2.18
C LYS A 23 -20.00 2.35 -0.71
N ASP A 24 -18.86 1.86 -0.24
CA ASP A 24 -18.54 1.76 1.19
C ASP A 24 -17.57 2.85 1.66
N TYR A 25 -16.91 3.58 0.76
CA TYR A 25 -15.95 4.63 1.11
C TYR A 25 -16.30 6.00 0.51
N VAL A 26 -16.49 6.08 -0.81
CA VAL A 26 -16.84 7.36 -1.47
C VAL A 26 -18.21 7.84 -0.99
N TRP A 27 -19.23 6.98 -1.03
CA TRP A 27 -20.58 7.41 -0.73
C TRP A 27 -20.81 7.89 0.70
N PRO A 28 -20.30 7.18 1.73
CA PRO A 28 -20.33 7.68 3.10
C PRO A 28 -19.58 9.00 3.29
N THR A 29 -18.43 9.18 2.63
CA THR A 29 -17.64 10.42 2.70
C THR A 29 -18.42 11.61 2.12
N VAL A 30 -19.10 11.42 0.98
CA VAL A 30 -19.93 12.47 0.37
C VAL A 30 -21.15 12.78 1.23
N LYS A 31 -21.84 11.76 1.76
CA LYS A 31 -22.99 11.97 2.66
C LYS A 31 -22.62 12.71 3.93
N ALA A 32 -21.41 12.51 4.44
CA ALA A 32 -20.89 13.23 5.59
C ALA A 32 -20.49 14.69 5.29
N GLY A 33 -20.51 15.12 4.02
CA GLY A 33 -20.04 16.43 3.61
C GLY A 33 -18.56 16.65 3.95
N ALA A 34 -17.76 15.57 3.94
CA ALA A 34 -16.40 15.60 4.46
C ALA A 34 -15.45 16.40 3.56
N ILE A 35 -15.01 17.56 4.06
CA ILE A 35 -14.05 18.44 3.39
C ILE A 35 -12.95 18.77 4.39
N TYR A 36 -11.72 18.35 4.08
CA TYR A 36 -10.56 18.68 4.90
C TYR A 36 -10.09 20.10 4.59
N GLU A 37 -9.96 20.91 5.65
CA GLU A 37 -9.53 22.32 5.60
C GLU A 37 -10.30 23.15 4.56
N GLY A 38 -11.59 22.83 4.35
CA GLY A 38 -12.48 23.56 3.45
C GLY A 38 -12.16 23.45 1.95
N LYS A 39 -11.16 22.64 1.55
CA LYS A 39 -10.73 22.53 0.14
C LYS A 39 -10.56 21.10 -0.35
N TYR A 40 -10.13 20.18 0.50
CA TYR A 40 -9.70 18.86 0.06
C TYR A 40 -10.75 17.78 0.31
N LEU A 41 -11.20 17.12 -0.74
CA LEU A 41 -12.25 16.08 -0.72
C LEU A 41 -11.75 14.69 -0.31
N LEU A 42 -10.62 14.58 0.38
CA LEU A 42 -10.14 13.36 1.03
C LEU A 42 -9.91 12.13 0.13
N GLY A 43 -9.92 12.28 -1.21
CA GLY A 43 -9.86 11.17 -2.17
C GLY A 43 -8.72 10.17 -1.93
N THR A 44 -7.56 10.67 -1.51
CA THR A 44 -6.45 9.82 -1.10
C THR A 44 -6.77 9.13 0.22
N SER A 45 -7.16 9.91 1.24
CA SER A 45 -7.33 9.44 2.61
C SER A 45 -8.23 8.22 2.75
N PHE A 46 -9.46 8.25 2.20
CA PHE A 46 -10.43 7.18 2.41
C PHE A 46 -10.20 5.94 1.53
N ALA A 47 -9.32 6.01 0.53
CA ALA A 47 -8.93 4.83 -0.25
C ALA A 47 -7.96 3.90 0.50
N ARG A 48 -7.13 4.44 1.41
CA ARG A 48 -6.08 3.66 2.09
C ARG A 48 -6.65 2.61 3.05
N PRO A 49 -7.73 2.89 3.79
CA PRO A 49 -8.40 1.87 4.59
C PRO A 49 -8.91 0.66 3.78
N LEU A 50 -9.46 0.88 2.58
CA LEU A 50 -9.87 -0.24 1.71
C LEU A 50 -8.67 -1.08 1.29
N ILE A 51 -7.59 -0.45 0.83
CA ILE A 51 -6.38 -1.17 0.43
C ILE A 51 -5.78 -1.91 1.62
N GLY A 52 -5.73 -1.29 2.80
CA GLY A 52 -5.27 -1.93 4.04
C GLY A 52 -6.12 -3.14 4.43
N LYS A 53 -7.45 -3.06 4.31
CA LYS A 53 -8.36 -4.19 4.50
C LYS A 53 -8.05 -5.33 3.54
N ILE A 54 -7.94 -5.05 2.24
CA ILE A 54 -7.63 -6.05 1.22
C ILE A 54 -6.28 -6.74 1.49
N LEU A 55 -5.27 -5.98 1.92
CA LEU A 55 -3.96 -6.54 2.31
C LEU A 55 -4.09 -7.51 3.49
N VAL A 56 -4.88 -7.16 4.51
CA VAL A 56 -5.14 -8.04 5.66
C VAL A 56 -5.90 -9.30 5.24
N ASP A 57 -6.92 -9.16 4.40
CA ASP A 57 -7.73 -10.30 3.92
C ASP A 57 -6.86 -11.30 3.13
N ILE A 58 -6.00 -10.79 2.24
CA ILE A 58 -5.06 -11.62 1.47
C ILE A 58 -4.00 -12.24 2.39
N ALA A 59 -3.43 -11.48 3.33
CA ALA A 59 -2.44 -12.00 4.27
C ALA A 59 -3.00 -13.16 5.10
N LYS A 60 -4.23 -13.01 5.62
CA LYS A 60 -4.92 -14.10 6.34
C LYS A 60 -5.19 -15.30 5.44
N LYS A 61 -5.64 -15.07 4.20
CA LYS A 61 -5.90 -16.14 3.21
C LYS A 61 -4.63 -16.94 2.87
N GLU A 62 -3.49 -16.27 2.76
CA GLU A 62 -2.20 -16.90 2.44
C GLU A 62 -1.47 -17.43 3.69
N GLY A 63 -1.97 -17.15 4.89
CA GLY A 63 -1.27 -17.49 6.14
C GLY A 63 0.04 -16.72 6.32
N ALA A 64 0.11 -15.48 5.83
CA ALA A 64 1.30 -14.64 5.93
C ALA A 64 1.48 -14.06 7.34
N ASP A 65 2.72 -13.99 7.81
CA ASP A 65 3.09 -13.45 9.14
C ASP A 65 3.23 -11.93 9.17
N ALA A 66 3.39 -11.30 8.00
CA ALA A 66 3.67 -9.88 7.87
C ALA A 66 3.04 -9.25 6.63
N ILE A 67 2.79 -7.94 6.71
CA ILE A 67 2.36 -7.08 5.60
C ILE A 67 3.41 -5.99 5.40
N ALA A 68 3.81 -5.77 4.15
CA ALA A 68 4.73 -4.69 3.79
C ALA A 68 4.03 -3.56 3.01
N HIS A 69 4.46 -2.31 3.21
CA HIS A 69 3.99 -1.18 2.40
C HIS A 69 5.12 -0.24 1.96
N GLY A 70 4.96 0.39 0.79
CA GLY A 70 5.93 1.32 0.22
C GLY A 70 5.72 2.80 0.58
N ALA A 71 4.86 3.14 1.55
CA ALA A 71 4.69 4.54 1.97
C ALA A 71 5.97 5.10 2.62
N THR A 72 6.26 6.38 2.36
CA THR A 72 7.43 7.06 2.92
C THR A 72 7.21 7.47 4.37
N GLY A 73 8.30 7.63 5.13
CA GLY A 73 8.26 8.01 6.56
C GLY A 73 7.77 9.43 6.85
N LYS A 74 7.58 10.28 5.83
CA LYS A 74 7.14 11.68 5.99
C LYS A 74 5.67 11.90 5.57
N GLY A 75 5.03 10.89 4.97
CA GLY A 75 3.68 11.00 4.44
C GLY A 75 2.60 10.49 5.38
N ASN A 76 1.36 10.95 5.18
CA ASN A 76 0.20 10.49 5.95
C ASN A 76 -0.22 9.05 5.62
N ASP A 77 0.18 8.53 4.46
CA ASP A 77 -0.24 7.20 4.00
C ASP A 77 0.31 6.07 4.87
N GLN A 78 1.50 6.22 5.45
CA GLN A 78 2.03 5.23 6.41
C GLN A 78 1.07 5.06 7.61
N VAL A 79 0.55 6.18 8.14
CA VAL A 79 -0.34 6.17 9.30
C VAL A 79 -1.66 5.51 8.92
N ARG A 80 -2.21 5.85 7.75
CA ARG A 80 -3.47 5.29 7.27
C ARG A 80 -3.39 3.78 7.06
N PHE A 81 -2.32 3.29 6.44
CA PHE A 81 -2.10 1.85 6.25
C PHE A 81 -1.92 1.14 7.58
N GLU A 82 -1.01 1.63 8.43
CA GLU A 82 -0.66 0.93 9.67
C GLU A 82 -1.80 0.92 10.68
N LEU A 83 -2.55 2.01 10.81
CA LEU A 83 -3.71 2.03 11.69
C LEU A 83 -4.80 1.06 11.21
N THR A 84 -5.02 0.99 9.89
CA THR A 84 -5.97 0.03 9.31
C THR A 84 -5.53 -1.40 9.57
N ILE A 85 -4.25 -1.72 9.32
CA ILE A 85 -3.71 -3.07 9.53
C ILE A 85 -3.79 -3.44 11.01
N LYS A 86 -3.37 -2.55 11.92
CA LYS A 86 -3.44 -2.78 13.37
C LYS A 86 -4.88 -2.95 13.87
N ALA A 87 -5.84 -2.22 13.29
CA ALA A 87 -7.25 -2.37 13.65
C ALA A 87 -7.84 -3.73 13.22
N LEU A 88 -7.45 -4.25 12.05
CA LEU A 88 -8.03 -5.47 11.46
C LEU A 88 -7.22 -6.75 11.74
N ALA A 89 -5.94 -6.60 12.07
CA ALA A 89 -5.00 -7.67 12.37
C ALA A 89 -3.90 -7.15 13.34
N PRO A 90 -4.23 -6.93 14.63
CA PRO A 90 -3.34 -6.29 15.59
C PRO A 90 -2.01 -7.02 15.81
N ASN A 91 -1.98 -8.32 15.60
CA ASN A 91 -0.79 -9.17 15.77
C ASN A 91 0.05 -9.28 14.49
N MET A 92 -0.41 -8.73 13.36
CA MET A 92 0.30 -8.80 12.09
C MET A 92 1.53 -7.89 12.13
N LYS A 93 2.71 -8.42 11.80
CA LYS A 93 3.91 -7.60 11.69
C LYS A 93 3.80 -6.68 10.48
N ILE A 94 4.14 -5.41 10.65
CA ILE A 94 4.19 -4.43 9.57
C ILE A 94 5.65 -4.16 9.22
N ILE A 95 5.98 -4.26 7.93
CA ILE A 95 7.32 -3.97 7.40
C ILE A 95 7.23 -2.70 6.54
N ALA A 96 7.97 -1.66 6.90
CA ALA A 96 8.03 -0.42 6.14
C ALA A 96 9.48 -0.16 5.64
N PRO A 97 9.86 -0.69 4.46
CA PRO A 97 11.22 -0.62 3.96
C PRO A 97 11.83 0.79 3.94
N TRP A 98 11.04 1.82 3.57
CA TRP A 98 11.50 3.22 3.55
C TRP A 98 11.90 3.80 4.92
N ARG A 99 11.59 3.12 6.02
CA ARG A 99 12.00 3.51 7.37
C ARG A 99 13.02 2.57 7.98
N GLU A 100 13.01 1.31 7.58
CA GLU A 100 13.78 0.24 8.23
C GLU A 100 15.02 -0.19 7.44
N TRP A 101 15.06 0.04 6.13
CA TRP A 101 16.14 -0.43 5.26
C TRP A 101 17.10 0.69 4.85
N ASP A 102 18.29 0.29 4.39
CA ASP A 102 19.33 1.21 3.94
C ASP A 102 19.12 1.77 2.52
N LEU A 103 18.06 1.33 1.82
CA LEU A 103 17.66 1.87 0.52
C LEU A 103 16.93 3.20 0.71
N LYS A 104 17.64 4.31 0.55
CA LYS A 104 17.16 5.67 0.88
C LYS A 104 16.78 6.48 -0.34
N SER A 105 17.12 6.00 -1.53
CA SER A 105 16.86 6.73 -2.78
C SER A 105 16.40 5.82 -3.91
N ARG A 106 15.84 6.43 -4.96
CA ARG A 106 15.55 5.71 -6.21
C ARG A 106 16.83 5.14 -6.83
N THR A 107 17.96 5.86 -6.72
CA THR A 107 19.26 5.41 -7.23
C THR A 107 19.69 4.12 -6.54
N ASP A 108 19.62 4.07 -5.21
CA ASP A 108 19.96 2.87 -4.42
C ASP A 108 19.10 1.67 -4.84
N CYS A 109 17.79 1.89 -5.05
CA CYS A 109 16.88 0.85 -5.53
C CYS A 109 17.23 0.36 -6.94
N MET A 110 17.71 1.24 -7.82
CA MET A 110 18.14 0.87 -9.17
C MET A 110 19.46 0.10 -9.18
N GLU A 111 20.41 0.51 -8.34
CA GLU A 111 21.68 -0.21 -8.16
C GLU A 111 21.44 -1.59 -7.55
N TYR A 112 20.57 -1.70 -6.54
CA TYR A 112 20.15 -2.97 -5.97
C TYR A 112 19.51 -3.86 -7.04
N ALA A 113 18.59 -3.31 -7.84
CA ALA A 113 17.93 -4.08 -8.89
C ALA A 113 18.92 -4.57 -9.96
N ALA A 114 19.87 -3.74 -10.38
CA ALA A 114 20.90 -4.13 -11.35
C ALA A 114 21.84 -5.21 -10.78
N LYS A 115 22.24 -5.09 -9.52
CA LYS A 115 23.10 -6.06 -8.83
C LYS A 115 22.43 -7.44 -8.67
N HIS A 116 21.10 -7.48 -8.58
CA HIS A 116 20.32 -8.69 -8.34
C HIS A 116 19.53 -9.15 -9.58
N ASP A 117 19.87 -8.66 -10.77
CA ASP A 117 19.21 -9.01 -12.04
C ASP A 117 17.67 -8.85 -12.02
N ILE A 118 17.16 -7.88 -11.25
CA ILE A 118 15.73 -7.61 -11.14
C ILE A 118 15.29 -6.78 -12.35
N PRO A 119 14.37 -7.27 -13.20
CA PRO A 119 13.97 -6.55 -14.40
C PRO A 119 13.06 -5.36 -14.06
N VAL A 120 13.64 -4.16 -13.99
CA VAL A 120 12.90 -2.90 -13.75
C VAL A 120 13.17 -1.91 -14.88
N VAL A 121 12.09 -1.41 -15.48
CA VAL A 121 12.15 -0.26 -16.39
C VAL A 121 12.02 1.00 -15.56
N ALA A 122 13.10 1.77 -15.45
CA ALA A 122 13.05 3.10 -14.86
C ALA A 122 12.91 4.16 -15.95
N THR A 123 11.82 4.90 -15.93
CA THR A 123 11.75 6.21 -16.58
C THR A 123 12.62 7.20 -15.82
N LYS A 124 13.52 7.90 -16.50
CA LYS A 124 14.16 9.09 -15.92
C LYS A 124 13.06 10.12 -15.66
N SER A 125 12.96 10.57 -14.41
CA SER A 125 12.14 11.72 -14.00
C SER A 125 12.84 13.02 -14.38
#